data_AF-A0A960TS31-F1
#
_entry.id   AF-A0A960TS31-F1
#
_cell.length_a   1.000
_cell.length_b   1.000
_cell.length_c   1.000
_cell.angle_alpha   90.00
_cell.angle_beta   90.00
_cell.angle_gamma   90.00
#
_symmetry.space_group_name_H-M   'P 1'
#
loop_
_entity.id
_entity.type
_entity.pdbx_description
1 polymer ?
#
loop_
_entity_poly.entity_id
_entity_poly.type
_entity_poly.pdbx_seq_one_letter_code
_entity_poly.pdbx_strand_id
1 'polypeptide(L)'
;MVLLGLGDDAHTASLFPGTPALNERERWVAAQHVPKLDAWRLTLTPPALNAAREAVFLVSGAGKTAALRAVRHGPQDPERLPAQIVRPASGVRTWLVDADAAGEETS
;
A
#
# COMPACT_ATOMS: atom_id res chain seq x y z
N MET A 1 -2.10 12.56 8.84
CA MET A 1 -2.34 11.11 8.91
C MET A 1 -3.02 10.68 7.63
N VAL A 2 -2.71 9.49 7.11
CA VAL A 2 -3.43 8.84 6.01
C VAL A 2 -3.86 7.44 6.44
N LEU A 3 -5.10 7.06 6.15
CA LEU A 3 -5.63 5.72 6.39
C LEU A 3 -5.63 4.94 5.08
N LEU A 4 -5.10 3.72 5.10
CA LEU A 4 -4.86 2.90 3.92
C LEU A 4 -5.34 1.46 4.14
N GLY A 5 -5.77 0.83 3.05
CA GLY A 5 -5.98 -0.62 2.99
C GLY A 5 -4.81 -1.34 2.32
N LEU A 6 -4.85 -2.67 2.35
CA LEU A 6 -3.90 -3.55 1.65
C LEU A 6 -4.66 -4.53 0.73
N GLY A 7 -4.28 -4.56 -0.54
CA GLY A 7 -4.73 -5.57 -1.49
C GLY A 7 -3.97 -6.90 -1.37
N ASP A 8 -4.57 -7.97 -1.90
CA ASP A 8 -3.93 -9.31 -1.93
C ASP A 8 -2.70 -9.34 -2.86
N ASP A 9 -2.62 -8.38 -3.79
CA ASP A 9 -1.49 -8.07 -4.68
C ASP A 9 -0.62 -6.93 -4.13
N ALA A 10 -0.71 -6.66 -2.82
CA ALA A 10 0.02 -5.62 -2.11
C ALA A 10 -0.24 -4.18 -2.61
N HIS A 11 -1.30 -3.93 -3.40
CA HIS A 11 -1.70 -2.57 -3.73
C HIS A 11 -2.18 -1.81 -2.48
N THR A 12 -2.08 -0.49 -2.53
CA THR A 12 -2.72 0.41 -1.57
C THR A 12 -3.19 1.67 -2.28
N ALA A 13 -4.14 2.41 -1.71
CA ALA A 13 -4.88 3.44 -2.44
C ALA A 13 -5.36 2.87 -3.80
N SER A 14 -5.03 3.49 -4.94
CA SER A 14 -5.13 2.82 -6.24
C SER A 14 -3.77 2.67 -6.92
N LEU A 15 -2.70 2.48 -6.15
CA LEU A 15 -1.35 2.17 -6.61
C LEU A 15 -1.20 0.66 -6.76
N PHE A 16 -1.42 0.14 -7.97
CA PHE A 16 -1.30 -1.29 -8.30
C PHE A 16 0.05 -1.61 -8.94
N PRO A 17 0.53 -2.87 -8.84
CA PRO A 17 1.75 -3.30 -9.52
C PRO A 17 1.73 -2.94 -11.02
N GLY A 18 2.83 -2.37 -11.51
CA GLY A 18 2.99 -1.97 -12.91
C GLY A 18 2.17 -0.74 -13.37
N THR A 19 1.47 -0.04 -12.45
CA THR A 19 0.75 1.18 -12.81
C THR A 19 1.65 2.42 -12.77
N PRO A 20 1.48 3.40 -13.68
CA PRO A 20 2.40 4.54 -13.80
C PRO A 20 2.43 5.42 -12.56
N ALA A 21 1.34 5.50 -11.77
CA ALA A 21 1.31 6.32 -10.56
C ALA A 21 2.26 5.83 -9.45
N LEU A 22 2.77 4.58 -9.52
CA LEU A 22 3.84 4.11 -8.63
C LEU A 22 5.12 4.95 -8.76
N ASN A 23 5.39 5.45 -9.96
CA ASN A 23 6.59 6.17 -10.32
C ASN A 23 6.41 7.69 -10.36
N GLU A 24 5.25 8.20 -9.95
CA GLU A 24 4.98 9.64 -9.88
C GLU A 24 5.81 10.30 -8.76
N ARG A 25 6.48 11.41 -9.08
CA ARG A 25 7.45 12.08 -8.20
C ARG A 25 7.10 13.52 -7.87
N GLU A 26 6.14 14.12 -8.58
CA GLU A 26 5.85 15.55 -8.47
C GLU A 26 4.38 15.79 -8.09
N ARG A 27 3.46 15.20 -8.85
CA ARG A 27 2.02 15.44 -8.66
C ARG A 27 1.55 14.75 -7.38
N TRP A 28 0.61 15.38 -6.67
CA TRP A 28 -0.01 14.79 -5.47
C TRP A 28 -1.15 13.82 -5.78
N VAL A 29 -1.79 14.00 -6.94
CA VAL A 29 -2.92 13.20 -7.40
C VAL A 29 -2.67 12.82 -8.85
N ALA A 30 -3.00 11.57 -9.21
CA ALA A 30 -2.98 11.11 -10.59
C ALA A 30 -4.27 10.35 -10.91
N ALA A 31 -4.71 10.47 -12.16
CA ALA A 31 -5.69 9.57 -12.75
C ALA A 31 -4.95 8.44 -13.47
N GLN A 32 -5.38 7.20 -13.28
CA GLN A 32 -4.85 6.07 -14.04
C GLN A 32 -5.90 5.01 -14.31
N HIS A 33 -5.78 4.38 -15.47
CA HIS A 33 -6.53 3.17 -15.76
C HIS A 33 -5.91 1.99 -15.00
N VAL A 34 -6.75 1.23 -14.30
CA VAL A 34 -6.33 0.02 -13.58
C VAL A 34 -6.82 -1.19 -14.37
N PRO A 35 -5.96 -1.89 -15.14
CA PRO A 35 -6.38 -2.97 -16.02
C PRO A 35 -7.11 -4.10 -15.29
N LYS A 36 -6.68 -4.43 -14.06
CA LYS A 36 -7.30 -5.45 -13.21
C LYS A 36 -8.78 -5.18 -12.91
N LEU A 37 -9.17 -3.92 -12.87
CA LEU A 37 -10.54 -3.49 -12.53
C LEU A 37 -11.32 -2.98 -13.75
N ASP A 38 -10.67 -2.89 -14.91
CA ASP A 38 -11.20 -2.25 -16.13
C ASP A 38 -11.86 -0.89 -15.85
N ALA A 39 -11.16 -0.05 -15.07
CA ALA A 39 -11.71 1.21 -14.58
C ALA A 39 -10.65 2.27 -14.38
N TRP A 40 -11.04 3.53 -14.55
CA TRP A 40 -10.24 4.69 -14.16
C TRP A 40 -10.36 4.95 -12.65
N ARG A 41 -9.22 5.23 -12.01
CA ARG A 41 -9.13 5.61 -10.60
C ARG A 41 -8.38 6.92 -10.47
N LEU A 42 -8.82 7.76 -9.52
CA LEU A 42 -8.00 8.81 -8.95
C LEU A 42 -7.27 8.25 -7.73
N THR A 43 -5.99 8.58 -7.59
CA THR A 43 -5.18 8.15 -6.45
C THR A 43 -4.30 9.26 -5.93
N LEU A 44 -4.07 9.27 -4.62
CA LEU A 44 -2.90 9.93 -4.06
C LEU A 44 -1.66 9.18 -4.53
N THR A 45 -0.62 9.95 -4.83
CA THR A 45 0.67 9.47 -5.34
C THR A 45 1.67 9.33 -4.20
N PRO A 46 2.85 8.72 -4.43
CA PRO A 46 3.85 8.57 -3.39
C PRO A 46 4.27 9.89 -2.70
N PRO A 47 4.47 11.02 -3.41
CA PRO A 47 4.73 12.32 -2.77
C PRO A 47 3.65 12.73 -1.75
N ALA A 48 2.37 12.57 -2.09
CA ALA A 48 1.28 12.96 -1.20
C ALA A 48 1.11 12.00 -0.02
N LEU A 49 1.21 10.69 -0.25
CA LEU A 49 1.11 9.67 0.80
C LEU A 49 2.23 9.83 1.83
N ASN A 50 3.46 10.09 1.38
CA ASN A 50 4.63 10.22 2.24
C ASN A 50 4.78 11.60 2.91
N ALA A 51 4.01 12.61 2.48
CA ALA A 51 3.89 13.90 3.16
C ALA A 51 3.04 13.82 4.43
N ALA A 52 2.24 12.76 4.62
CA ALA A 52 1.51 12.55 5.85
C ALA A 52 2.47 12.31 7.02
N ARG A 53 2.15 12.83 8.21
CA ARG A 53 2.92 12.57 9.44
C ARG A 53 2.85 11.12 9.94
N GLU A 54 1.87 10.36 9.49
CA GLU A 54 1.64 8.97 9.89
C GLU A 54 0.83 8.28 8.80
N ALA A 55 1.18 7.03 8.50
CA ALA A 55 0.39 6.13 7.67
C ALA A 55 -0.13 4.97 8.54
N VAL A 56 -1.45 4.80 8.55
CA VAL A 56 -2.12 3.69 9.24
C VAL A 56 -2.67 2.73 8.19
N PHE A 57 -2.26 1.47 8.24
CA PHE A 57 -2.82 0.41 7.42
C PHE A 57 -3.83 -0.39 8.24
N LEU A 58 -5.07 -0.46 7.77
CA LEU A 58 -6.11 -1.33 8.32
C LEU A 58 -6.26 -2.55 7.41
N VAL A 59 -5.97 -3.73 7.95
CA VAL A 59 -5.88 -4.98 7.19
C VAL A 59 -6.70 -6.06 7.89
N SER A 60 -7.64 -6.68 7.17
CA SER A 60 -8.54 -7.68 7.72
C SER A 60 -8.78 -8.82 6.73
N GLY A 61 -8.88 -10.04 7.27
CA GLY A 61 -9.18 -11.26 6.54
C GLY A 61 -7.95 -12.04 6.05
N ALA A 62 -8.07 -13.37 6.06
CA ALA A 62 -6.99 -14.32 5.74
C ALA A 62 -6.40 -14.16 4.32
N GLY A 63 -7.15 -13.59 3.37
CA GLY A 63 -6.63 -13.28 2.03
C GLY A 63 -5.45 -12.30 2.02
N LYS A 64 -5.25 -11.56 3.12
CA LYS A 64 -4.22 -10.52 3.24
C LYS A 64 -2.87 -11.02 3.75
N THR A 65 -2.83 -12.21 4.38
CA THR A 65 -1.65 -12.68 5.13
C THR A 65 -0.38 -12.71 4.28
N ALA A 66 -0.46 -13.22 3.05
CA ALA A 66 0.70 -13.30 2.16
C ALA A 66 1.22 -11.90 1.75
N ALA A 67 0.32 -11.01 1.35
CA ALA A 67 0.66 -9.64 0.96
C ALA A 67 1.24 -8.85 2.16
N LEU A 68 0.63 -8.99 3.34
CA LEU A 68 1.08 -8.34 4.56
C LEU A 68 2.52 -8.77 4.91
N ARG A 69 2.78 -10.09 4.92
CA ARG A 69 4.13 -10.63 5.18
C ARG A 69 5.15 -10.16 4.16
N ALA A 70 4.80 -10.18 2.86
CA ALA A 70 5.68 -9.71 1.79
C ALA A 70 6.03 -8.22 1.95
N VAL A 71 5.05 -7.38 2.28
CA VAL A 71 5.27 -5.94 2.46
C VAL A 71 6.09 -5.64 3.72
N ARG A 72 5.84 -6.35 4.82
CA ARG A 72 6.50 -6.10 6.13
C ARG A 72 7.90 -6.70 6.24
N HIS A 73 8.11 -7.90 5.71
CA HIS A 73 9.32 -8.70 5.94
C HIS A 73 10.07 -9.08 4.66
N GLY A 74 9.46 -8.93 3.50
CA GLY A 74 10.10 -9.20 2.22
C GLY A 74 11.13 -8.13 1.83
N PRO A 75 11.95 -8.42 0.81
CA PRO A 75 12.86 -7.42 0.24
C PRO A 75 12.08 -6.22 -0.31
N GLN A 76 12.75 -5.08 -0.39
CA GLN A 76 12.15 -3.88 -0.97
C GLN A 76 12.02 -4.03 -2.49
N ASP A 77 10.79 -4.04 -2.97
CA ASP A 77 10.41 -4.15 -4.38
C ASP A 77 9.05 -3.46 -4.62
N PRO A 78 8.97 -2.11 -4.59
CA PRO A 78 7.70 -1.38 -4.64
C PRO A 78 6.97 -1.48 -5.98
N GLU A 79 7.66 -1.88 -7.05
CA GLU A 79 7.05 -2.18 -8.35
C GLU A 79 6.14 -3.41 -8.26
N ARG A 80 6.56 -4.42 -7.47
CA ARG A 80 5.77 -5.63 -7.21
C ARG A 80 4.94 -5.56 -5.93
N LEU A 81 5.36 -4.75 -4.96
CA LEU A 81 4.73 -4.60 -3.64
C LEU A 81 4.43 -3.11 -3.35
N PRO A 82 3.46 -2.48 -4.05
CA PRO A 82 3.20 -1.04 -3.96
C PRO A 82 3.09 -0.46 -2.55
N ALA A 83 2.47 -1.17 -1.60
CA ALA A 83 2.34 -0.68 -0.23
C ALA A 83 3.69 -0.39 0.45
N GLN A 84 4.80 -0.98 -0.01
CA GLN A 84 6.15 -0.67 0.49
C GLN A 84 6.61 0.76 0.18
N ILE A 85 6.00 1.44 -0.81
CA ILE A 85 6.31 2.82 -1.19
C ILE A 85 5.86 3.83 -0.12
N VAL A 86 4.91 3.44 0.74
CA VAL A 86 4.40 4.28 1.81
C VAL A 86 5.35 4.20 3.00
N ARG A 87 6.21 5.22 3.08
CA ARG A 87 7.21 5.48 4.11
C ARG A 87 7.16 6.98 4.44
N PRO A 88 6.23 7.40 5.32
CA PRO A 88 6.19 8.76 5.86
C PRO A 88 7.56 9.23 6.36
N ALA A 89 7.88 10.51 6.18
CA ALA A 89 9.16 11.07 6.64
C ALA A 89 9.37 10.97 8.16
N SER A 90 8.28 10.88 8.93
CA SER A 90 8.31 10.62 10.39
C SER A 90 8.76 9.20 10.75
N GLY A 91 8.77 8.28 9.79
CA GLY A 91 8.97 6.85 10.02
C GLY A 91 7.75 6.13 10.63
N VAL A 92 6.69 6.83 10.99
CA VAL A 92 5.52 6.24 11.66
C VAL A 92 4.62 5.53 10.65
N ARG A 93 4.67 4.19 10.67
CA ARG A 93 3.78 3.30 9.92
C ARG A 93 3.12 2.31 10.88
N THR A 94 1.84 2.53 11.15
CA THR A 94 1.05 1.72 12.08
C THR A 94 0.27 0.66 11.30
N TRP A 95 0.31 -0.59 11.74
CA TRP A 95 -0.47 -1.68 11.16
C TRP A 95 -1.53 -2.12 12.17
N LEU A 96 -2.80 -1.97 11.81
CA LEU A 96 -3.94 -2.49 12.53
C LEU A 96 -4.45 -3.71 11.77
N VAL A 97 -4.18 -4.89 12.32
CA VAL A 97 -4.37 -6.17 11.64
C VAL A 97 -5.26 -7.07 12.50
N ASP A 98 -6.27 -7.70 11.91
CA ASP A 98 -7.05 -8.73 12.60
C ASP A 98 -6.30 -10.07 12.68
N ALA A 99 -6.83 -11.01 13.47
CA ALA A 99 -6.19 -12.31 13.69
C ALA A 99 -6.04 -13.10 12.38
N ASP A 100 -7.04 -13.05 11.51
CA ASP A 100 -7.04 -13.78 10.24
C ASP A 100 -5.97 -13.24 9.28
N ALA A 101 -5.84 -11.92 9.15
CA ALA A 101 -4.82 -11.30 8.31
C ALA A 101 -3.40 -11.46 8.88
N ALA A 102 -3.24 -11.45 10.21
CA ALA A 102 -1.95 -11.74 10.85
C ALA A 102 -1.51 -13.19 10.56
N GLY A 103 -2.46 -14.13 10.54
CA GLY A 103 -2.19 -15.56 10.42
C GLY A 103 -1.29 -16.06 11.56
N GLU A 104 -0.62 -17.19 11.34
CA GLU A 104 0.39 -17.69 12.28
C GLU A 104 1.70 -16.87 12.15
N GLU A 105 1.69 -15.61 12.56
CA GLU A 105 2.93 -14.87 12.84
C GLU A 105 3.35 -15.24 14.27
N THR A 106 4.40 -16.07 14.40
CA THR A 106 5.06 -16.33 15.68
C THR A 106 5.69 -15.03 16.16
N SER A 107 5.23 -14.52 17.31
CA SER A 107 5.80 -13.37 18.02
C SER A 107 7.32 -13.43 18.20
#